data_AF-A0A1R1I8S9-F1
#
_entry.id   AF-A0A1R1I8S9-F1
#
_cell.length_a   1.000
_cell.length_b   1.000
_cell.length_c   1.000
_cell.angle_alpha   90.00
_cell.angle_beta   90.00
_cell.angle_gamma   90.00
#
_symmetry.space_group_name_H-M   'P 1'
#
loop_
_entity.id
_entity.type
_entity.pdbx_description
1 polymer ?
#
loop_
_entity_poly.entity_id
_entity_poly.type
_entity_poly.pdbx_seq_one_letter_code
_entity_poly.pdbx_strand_id
1 'polypeptide(L)'
;MSNSIDNNNGGQVCNLDYLLVNLGRNRAAAVRLIHLFIDNHPQLVERLDRAAAESDIPALQDVVHDIRSSCVLFSAHQSVALARELEYVLYCHRQDGVGIDWLARSRALKESLNEVCGELARYLETSAD
;
A
#
# COMPACT_ATOMS: atom_id res chain seq x y z
N MET A 1 -29.65 -17.74 -11.62
CA MET A 1 -29.49 -16.58 -10.73
C MET A 1 -28.07 -16.10 -10.89
N SER A 2 -27.85 -15.27 -11.91
CA SER A 2 -26.55 -14.66 -12.19
C SER A 2 -26.59 -13.28 -11.57
N ASN A 3 -25.96 -13.11 -10.41
CA ASN A 3 -25.74 -11.78 -9.88
C ASN A 3 -24.74 -11.10 -10.82
N SER A 4 -25.21 -10.08 -11.53
CA SER A 4 -24.37 -9.07 -12.15
C SER A 4 -23.34 -8.62 -11.12
N ILE A 5 -22.08 -8.93 -11.40
CA ILE A 5 -20.97 -8.18 -10.84
C ILE A 5 -21.11 -6.81 -11.48
N ASP A 6 -21.63 -5.85 -10.72
CA ASP A 6 -21.83 -4.49 -11.16
C ASP A 6 -20.49 -3.90 -11.65
N ASN A 7 -20.35 -3.86 -12.98
CA ASN A 7 -19.32 -3.12 -13.70
C ASN A 7 -19.63 -1.62 -13.65
N ASN A 8 -19.62 -1.03 -12.46
CA ASN A 8 -19.78 0.41 -12.33
C ASN A 8 -19.12 0.96 -11.05
N ASN A 9 -17.79 1.13 -11.08
CA ASN A 9 -17.08 2.13 -10.28
C ASN A 9 -15.70 2.32 -10.90
N GLY A 10 -15.32 3.55 -11.24
CA GLY A 10 -13.95 3.86 -11.63
C GLY A 10 -12.99 3.48 -10.49
N GLY A 11 -12.16 2.47 -10.73
CA GLY A 11 -10.92 2.15 -10.01
C GLY A 11 -10.89 2.39 -8.49
N GLN A 12 -11.59 1.57 -7.70
CA GLN A 12 -11.30 1.50 -6.26
C GLN A 12 -9.87 0.99 -6.04
N VAL A 13 -9.08 1.74 -5.27
CA VAL A 13 -7.70 1.45 -4.91
C VAL A 13 -7.67 0.40 -3.80
N CYS A 14 -8.70 0.37 -2.94
CA CYS A 14 -8.85 -0.58 -1.83
C CYS A 14 -10.17 -1.36 -1.93
N ASN A 15 -10.24 -2.53 -1.27
CA ASN A 15 -11.49 -3.27 -1.10
C ASN A 15 -11.86 -3.34 0.39
N LEU A 16 -12.61 -2.34 0.87
CA LEU A 16 -13.01 -2.25 2.27
C LEU A 16 -14.10 -3.25 2.65
N ASP A 17 -14.93 -3.69 1.69
CA ASP A 17 -15.89 -4.76 1.93
C ASP A 17 -15.18 -6.06 2.28
N TYR A 18 -14.08 -6.36 1.61
CA TYR A 18 -13.22 -7.49 1.93
C TYR A 18 -12.61 -7.38 3.33
N LEU A 19 -12.10 -6.21 3.72
CA LEU A 19 -11.62 -5.94 5.08
C LEU A 19 -12.73 -6.21 6.11
N LEU A 20 -13.93 -5.67 5.88
CA LEU A 20 -15.07 -5.87 6.78
C LEU A 20 -15.46 -7.35 6.89
N VAL A 21 -15.51 -8.08 5.78
CA VAL A 21 -15.79 -9.52 5.79
C VAL A 21 -14.76 -10.29 6.61
N ASN A 22 -13.46 -9.99 6.42
CA ASN A 22 -12.37 -10.63 7.17
C ASN A 22 -12.41 -10.33 8.67
N LEU A 23 -12.97 -9.19 9.07
CA LEU A 23 -13.15 -8.79 10.46
C LEU A 23 -14.50 -9.23 11.04
N GLY A 24 -15.23 -10.13 10.40
CA GLY A 24 -16.55 -10.57 10.87
C GLY A 24 -17.59 -9.45 10.89
N ARG A 25 -17.48 -8.51 9.94
CA ARG A 25 -18.26 -7.27 9.81
C ARG A 25 -18.11 -6.30 10.99
N ASN A 26 -17.03 -6.41 11.75
CA ASN A 26 -16.73 -5.48 12.84
C ASN A 26 -16.24 -4.12 12.31
N ARG A 27 -17.18 -3.21 12.08
CA ARG A 27 -16.89 -1.84 11.61
C ARG A 27 -15.95 -1.07 12.54
N ALA A 28 -16.11 -1.21 13.85
CA ALA A 28 -15.25 -0.50 14.82
C ALA A 28 -13.79 -0.98 14.73
N ALA A 29 -13.56 -2.27 14.48
CA ALA A 29 -12.22 -2.80 14.23
C ALA A 29 -11.65 -2.30 12.90
N ALA A 30 -12.46 -2.27 11.84
CA ALA A 30 -12.05 -1.75 10.54
C ALA A 30 -11.63 -0.28 10.63
N VAL A 31 -12.46 0.58 11.26
CA VAL A 31 -12.15 2.01 11.48
C VAL A 31 -10.84 2.17 12.25
N ARG A 32 -10.61 1.40 13.32
CA ARG A 32 -9.34 1.46 14.06
C ARG A 32 -8.14 1.09 13.20
N LEU A 33 -8.24 0.05 12.37
CA LEU A 33 -7.16 -0.34 11.47
C LEU A 33 -6.89 0.72 10.40
N ILE A 34 -7.94 1.37 9.90
CA ILE A 34 -7.82 2.47 8.95
C ILE A 34 -7.10 3.66 9.59
N HIS A 35 -7.49 4.06 10.81
CA HIS A 35 -6.80 5.13 11.54
C HIS A 35 -5.32 4.79 11.75
N LEU A 36 -5.01 3.57 12.21
CA LEU A 36 -3.62 3.13 12.41
C LEU A 36 -2.80 3.20 11.12
N PHE A 37 -3.39 2.84 9.99
CA PHE A 37 -2.72 2.93 8.70
C PHE A 37 -2.46 4.39 8.30
N ILE A 38 -3.46 5.27 8.42
CA ILE A 38 -3.34 6.69 8.08
C ILE A 38 -2.30 7.37 8.98
N ASP A 39 -2.31 7.09 10.28
CA ASP A 39 -1.37 7.67 11.24
C ASP A 39 0.08 7.22 10.97
N ASN A 40 0.27 5.97 10.54
CA ASN A 40 1.59 5.41 10.22
C ASN A 40 2.06 5.72 8.80
N HIS A 41 1.16 6.10 7.89
CA HIS A 41 1.46 6.33 6.48
C HIS A 41 2.62 7.32 6.22
N PRO A 42 2.68 8.52 6.87
CA PRO A 42 3.78 9.45 6.66
C PRO A 42 5.15 8.85 6.98
N GLN A 43 5.23 8.03 8.04
CA GLN A 43 6.46 7.36 8.45
C GLN A 43 6.89 6.31 7.43
N LEU A 44 5.95 5.56 6.83
CA LEU A 44 6.26 4.58 5.78
C LEU A 44 6.83 5.28 4.53
N VAL A 45 6.23 6.39 4.12
CA VAL A 45 6.68 7.18 2.96
C VAL A 45 8.06 7.77 3.20
N GLU A 46 8.30 8.37 4.38
CA GLU A 46 9.60 8.94 4.72
C GLU A 46 10.71 7.87 4.77
N ARG A 47 10.42 6.70 5.38
CA ARG A 47 11.36 5.58 5.41
C ARG A 47 11.71 5.08 4.00
N LEU A 48 10.72 5.01 3.11
CA LEU A 48 10.92 4.60 1.71
C LEU A 48 11.80 5.61 0.96
N ASP A 49 11.49 6.91 1.07
CA ASP A 49 12.23 7.96 0.39
C ASP A 49 13.67 8.04 0.90
N ARG A 50 13.89 7.93 2.22
CA ARG A 50 15.24 7.94 2.81
C ARG A 50 16.07 6.74 2.35
N ALA A 51 15.53 5.53 2.49
CA ALA A 51 16.25 4.32 2.09
C ALA A 51 16.57 4.32 0.58
N ALA A 52 15.66 4.84 -0.24
CA ALA A 52 15.88 5.02 -1.68
C ALA A 52 16.98 6.05 -1.98
N ALA A 53 16.97 7.20 -1.31
CA ALA A 53 17.97 8.25 -1.49
C ALA A 53 19.39 7.80 -1.08
N GLU A 54 19.49 7.01 -0.01
CA GLU A 54 20.76 6.50 0.52
C GLU A 54 21.22 5.21 -0.19
N SER A 55 20.40 4.65 -1.09
CA SER A 55 20.63 3.33 -1.70
C SER A 55 20.85 2.23 -0.65
N ASP A 56 20.21 2.35 0.52
CA ASP A 56 20.26 1.37 1.59
C ASP A 56 19.33 0.20 1.25
N ILE A 57 19.90 -0.83 0.61
CA ILE A 57 19.14 -1.99 0.12
C ILE A 57 18.44 -2.76 1.25
N PRO A 58 19.11 -3.09 2.38
CA PRO A 58 18.42 -3.68 3.53
C PRO A 58 17.23 -2.84 4.02
N ALA A 59 17.42 -1.52 4.20
CA ALA A 59 16.34 -0.66 4.67
C ALA A 59 15.18 -0.55 3.66
N LEU A 60 15.49 -0.56 2.35
CA LEU A 60 14.50 -0.61 1.27
C LEU A 60 13.70 -1.91 1.30
N GLN A 61 14.36 -3.06 1.48
CA GLN A 61 13.67 -4.35 1.58
C GLN A 61 12.70 -4.36 2.77
N ASP A 62 13.15 -3.88 3.93
CA ASP A 62 12.32 -3.82 5.14
C ASP A 62 11.09 -2.93 4.96
N VAL A 63 11.27 -1.69 4.49
CA VAL A 63 10.13 -0.77 4.33
C VAL A 63 9.16 -1.22 3.23
N VAL A 64 9.65 -1.81 2.13
CA VAL A 64 8.76 -2.34 1.07
C VAL A 64 7.98 -3.55 1.57
N HIS A 65 8.59 -4.40 2.40
CA HIS A 65 7.90 -5.51 3.05
C HIS A 65 6.80 -5.03 4.02
N ASP A 66 7.09 -4.01 4.83
CA ASP A 66 6.14 -3.39 5.75
C ASP A 66 4.94 -2.79 4.99
N ILE A 67 5.21 -2.07 3.90
CA ILE A 67 4.20 -1.48 3.01
C ILE A 67 3.32 -2.59 2.41
N ARG A 68 3.93 -3.64 1.85
CA ARG A 68 3.18 -4.76 1.25
C ARG A 68 2.25 -5.41 2.28
N SER A 69 2.77 -5.69 3.48
CA SER A 69 2.01 -6.33 4.56
C SER A 69 0.81 -5.47 4.97
N SER A 70 1.00 -4.16 5.07
CA SER A 70 -0.07 -3.21 5.39
C SER A 70 -1.12 -3.14 4.28
N CYS A 71 -0.70 -3.07 3.01
CA CYS A 71 -1.60 -2.99 1.86
C CYS A 71 -2.44 -4.25 1.63
N VAL A 72 -1.96 -5.43 2.03
CA VAL A 72 -2.73 -6.68 1.96
C VAL A 72 -4.00 -6.62 2.84
N LEU A 73 -3.95 -5.96 3.99
CA LEU A 73 -5.11 -5.85 4.89
C LEU A 73 -6.29 -5.15 4.21
N PHE A 74 -6.00 -4.15 3.37
CA PHE A 74 -7.00 -3.34 2.67
C PHE A 74 -7.30 -3.86 1.25
N SER A 75 -6.70 -5.00 0.86
CA SER A 75 -6.75 -5.52 -0.50
C SER A 75 -6.37 -4.46 -1.55
N ALA A 76 -5.36 -3.65 -1.24
CA ALA A 76 -4.82 -2.64 -2.14
C ALA A 76 -3.95 -3.30 -3.22
N HIS A 77 -4.61 -3.95 -4.19
CA HIS A 77 -3.98 -4.85 -5.15
C HIS A 77 -2.84 -4.20 -5.95
N GLN A 78 -3.01 -2.94 -6.36
CA GLN A 78 -1.99 -2.21 -7.10
C GLN A 78 -0.73 -1.97 -6.25
N SER A 79 -0.88 -1.46 -5.02
CA SER A 79 0.25 -1.23 -4.12
C SER A 79 0.96 -2.54 -3.77
N VAL A 80 0.21 -3.63 -3.57
CA VAL A 80 0.79 -4.97 -3.33
C VAL A 80 1.58 -5.45 -4.55
N ALA A 81 1.09 -5.24 -5.77
CA ALA A 81 1.78 -5.64 -6.99
C ALA A 81 3.09 -4.85 -7.17
N LEU A 82 3.05 -3.53 -7.00
CA LEU A 82 4.21 -2.64 -7.09
C LEU A 82 5.26 -2.97 -6.02
N ALA A 83 4.83 -3.25 -4.78
CA ALA A 83 5.73 -3.64 -3.72
C ALA A 83 6.43 -4.98 -4.03
N ARG A 84 5.71 -5.97 -4.57
CA ARG A 84 6.30 -7.25 -5.00
C ARG A 84 7.30 -7.09 -6.13
N GLU A 85 6.99 -6.24 -7.11
CA GLU A 85 7.92 -5.93 -8.19
C GLU A 85 9.20 -5.31 -7.65
N LEU A 86 9.07 -4.34 -6.73
CA LEU A 86 10.22 -3.70 -6.10
C LEU A 86 11.01 -4.66 -5.21
N GLU A 87 10.36 -5.51 -4.41
CA GLU A 87 11.01 -6.60 -3.65
C GLU A 87 11.83 -7.51 -4.57
N TYR A 88 11.26 -7.90 -5.72
CA TYR A 88 11.94 -8.75 -6.69
C TYR A 88 13.19 -8.07 -7.28
N VAL A 89 13.08 -6.78 -7.66
CA VAL A 89 14.22 -6.01 -8.17
C VAL A 89 15.31 -5.85 -7.09
N LEU A 90 14.92 -5.57 -5.85
CA LEU A 90 15.85 -5.49 -4.71
C LEU A 90 16.53 -6.84 -4.43
N TYR A 91 15.82 -7.96 -4.56
CA TYR A 91 16.36 -9.30 -4.37
C TYR A 91 17.33 -9.70 -5.49
N CYS A 92 16.98 -9.41 -6.75
CA CYS A 92 17.81 -9.70 -7.90
C CYS A 92 18.96 -8.70 -8.10
N HIS A 93 19.03 -7.64 -7.29
CA HIS A 93 20.09 -6.65 -7.36
C HIS A 93 21.45 -7.29 -7.08
N ARG A 94 22.19 -7.60 -8.14
CA ARG A 94 23.62 -7.86 -8.06
C ARG A 94 24.33 -6.52 -8.13
N GLN A 95 25.39 -6.37 -7.33
CA GLN A 95 26.26 -5.19 -7.32
C GLN A 95 27.11 -5.10 -8.61
N ASP A 96 26.47 -5.16 -9.77
CA ASP A 96 27.12 -5.20 -11.09
C ASP A 96 27.55 -3.79 -11.56
N GLY A 97 27.74 -2.85 -10.63
CA GLY A 97 28.32 -1.52 -10.87
C GLY A 97 27.40 -0.49 -11.53
N VAL A 98 26.19 -0.86 -11.96
CA VAL A 98 25.18 0.10 -12.45
C VAL A 98 24.37 0.64 -11.26
N GLY A 99 24.52 1.94 -10.98
CA GLY A 99 23.71 2.63 -9.98
C GLY A 99 22.24 2.62 -10.38
N ILE A 100 21.40 1.93 -9.61
CA ILE A 100 19.95 1.98 -9.78
C ILE A 100 19.43 3.24 -9.09
N ASP A 101 18.65 4.05 -9.81
CA ASP A 101 17.91 5.16 -9.21
C ASP A 101 16.70 4.60 -8.45
N TRP A 102 16.90 4.29 -7.17
CA TRP A 102 15.86 3.73 -6.31
C TRP A 102 14.73 4.72 -6.02
N LEU A 103 14.98 6.04 -6.06
CA LEU A 103 13.95 7.06 -5.90
C LEU A 103 13.00 7.06 -7.10
N ALA A 104 13.53 6.95 -8.32
CA ALA A 104 12.70 6.81 -9.50
C ALA A 104 11.93 5.48 -9.49
N ARG A 105 12.56 4.39 -9.03
CA ARG A 105 11.94 3.05 -8.96
C ARG A 105 10.84 2.94 -7.91
N SER A 106 10.97 3.61 -6.77
CA SER A 106 9.98 3.57 -5.68
C SER A 106 8.79 4.51 -5.89
N ARG A 107 8.88 5.45 -6.84
CA ARG A 107 7.86 6.49 -7.08
C ARG A 107 6.45 5.92 -7.29
N ALA A 108 6.31 4.93 -8.16
CA ALA A 108 5.00 4.33 -8.45
C ALA A 108 4.37 3.70 -7.20
N LEU A 109 5.18 3.02 -6.37
CA LEU A 109 4.70 2.46 -5.11
C LEU A 109 4.25 3.55 -4.14
N LYS A 110 5.02 4.65 -4.03
CA LYS A 110 4.65 5.80 -3.20
C LYS A 110 3.35 6.46 -3.64
N GLU A 111 3.19 6.70 -4.94
CA GLU A 111 1.98 7.30 -5.50
C GLU A 111 0.75 6.42 -5.21
N SER A 112 0.86 5.12 -5.47
CA SER A 112 -0.21 4.16 -5.15
C SER A 112 -0.52 4.10 -3.65
N LEU A 113 0.50 4.21 -2.79
CA LEU A 113 0.31 4.24 -1.33
C LEU A 113 -0.43 5.50 -0.86
N ASN A 114 -0.13 6.65 -1.46
CA ASN A 114 -0.85 7.90 -1.20
C ASN A 114 -2.33 7.81 -1.64
N GLU A 115 -2.59 7.14 -2.77
CA GLU A 115 -3.95 6.90 -3.26
C GLU A 115 -4.75 6.01 -2.29
N VAL A 116 -4.14 4.94 -1.77
CA VAL A 116 -4.72 4.10 -0.71
C VAL A 116 -5.09 4.96 0.50
N CYS A 117 -4.14 5.77 1.00
CA CYS A 117 -4.38 6.63 2.16
C CYS A 117 -5.53 7.61 1.92
N GLY A 118 -5.61 8.20 0.72
CA GLY A 118 -6.68 9.13 0.35
C GLY A 118 -8.05 8.47 0.20
N GLU A 119 -8.13 7.23 -0.29
CA GLU A 119 -9.38 6.47 -0.31
C GLU A 119 -9.85 6.11 1.11
N LEU A 120 -8.93 5.67 1.96
CA LEU A 120 -9.21 5.33 3.35
C LEU A 120 -9.68 6.54 4.16
N ALA A 121 -9.07 7.71 3.96
CA ALA A 121 -9.51 8.95 4.61
C ALA A 121 -10.94 9.33 4.20
N ARG A 122 -11.27 9.28 2.90
CA ARG A 122 -12.63 9.54 2.38
C ARG A 122 -13.66 8.57 2.96
N TYR A 123 -13.28 7.31 3.17
CA TYR A 123 -14.15 6.35 3.83
C TYR A 123 -14.50 6.73 5.27
N LEU A 124 -13.52 7.23 6.04
CA LEU A 124 -13.77 7.68 7.41
C LEU A 124 -14.72 8.88 7.45
N GLU A 125 -14.56 9.82 6.53
CA GLU A 125 -15.45 10.99 6.40
C GLU A 125 -16.89 10.56 6.08
N THR A 126 -17.07 9.59 5.18
CA THR A 126 -18.39 9.08 4.79
C THR A 126 -19.04 8.20 5.87
N SER A 127 -18.24 7.62 6.76
CA SER A 127 -18.72 6.73 7.83
C SER A 127 -19.04 7.47 9.14
N ALA A 128 -18.81 8.79 9.19
CA ALA A 128 -19.08 9.64 10.35
C ALA A 128 -20.51 10.24 10.36
N ASP A 129 -21.25 10.11 9.25
CA ASP A 129 -22.69 10.41 9.10
C ASP A 129 -23.56 9.16 9.35
#